data_AF-A0A954U942-F1
#
_entry.id   AF-A0A954U942-F1
#
_cell.length_a   1.000
_cell.length_b   1.000
_cell.length_c   1.000
_cell.angle_alpha   90.00
_cell.angle_beta   90.00
_cell.angle_gamma   90.00
#
_symmetry.space_group_name_H-M   'P 1'
#
loop_
_entity.id
_entity.type
_entity.pdbx_description
1 polymer ?
#
loop_
_entity_poly.entity_id
_entity_poly.type
_entity_poly.pdbx_seq_one_letter_code
_entity_poly.pdbx_strand_id
1 'polypeptide(L)'
;MIKSTIAFLGLLLIAQPALAQKPTRDQKVRADKAEVEAKGFWLYNDLDKAYQLARQSGKPILVALRCIPCEECVKLDDDLVDNDPIIRPLLEQFVCVRIVGTNGLDLNTFQYDTDQSFALFMLNADKTIYGRFGTRSHRTDWMGDVSLDGMARALDGALALHKQYPDNRSLLAGKTGKPLEFDTPEKYPALSEKYTDRLNYSGDVVKSCIHCHQIGDARRDYYWEQSQPIPEPILFPYPHPKAVGMILDPNQRATVKDITAGTPAAASGLQPGDEIVLMNGQPLLSMADVQWILHHVPAEGGEIALRVRRDDEVIDTSLTLGSGWRQADDISWRVSSWGMRGIATGGLSLKTLADNEKQALGLEGAMALRITHVGQYNKHAAAKRAGFQVDDILISYDGRTDLRREADVFAYVGRNLKHGDVIDVEILRDGKRRQLTLPIQK
;
A
#
# COMPACT_ATOMS: atom_id res chain seq x y z
N MET A 1 67.24 51.00 21.21
CA MET A 1 65.77 51.08 21.21
C MET A 1 65.24 49.87 20.46
N ILE A 2 64.51 49.00 21.15
CA ILE A 2 63.35 48.19 20.70
C ILE A 2 63.08 47.21 21.84
N LYS A 3 61.90 47.34 22.47
CA LYS A 3 61.40 46.54 23.58
C LYS A 3 60.79 45.25 23.02
N SER A 4 61.15 44.09 23.55
CA SER A 4 60.41 42.84 23.29
C SER A 4 59.33 42.65 24.36
N THR A 5 58.08 42.76 23.93
CA THR A 5 56.88 42.46 24.73
C THR A 5 56.47 41.01 24.42
N ILE A 6 56.49 40.14 25.43
CA ILE A 6 55.99 38.76 25.31
C ILE A 6 54.47 38.82 25.50
N ALA A 7 53.72 38.53 24.43
CA ALA A 7 52.27 38.35 24.48
C ALA A 7 51.95 36.87 24.73
N PHE A 8 51.32 36.57 25.87
CA PHE A 8 50.73 35.26 26.16
C PHE A 8 49.47 35.10 25.30
N LEU A 9 49.52 34.24 24.28
CA LEU A 9 48.34 33.84 23.52
C LEU A 9 47.66 32.69 24.27
N GLY A 10 46.56 32.99 24.97
CA GLY A 10 45.69 31.97 25.56
C GLY A 10 44.95 31.21 24.47
N LEU A 11 45.22 29.91 24.34
CA LEU A 11 44.53 29.02 23.42
C LEU A 11 43.13 28.71 24.01
N LEU A 12 42.08 29.40 23.54
CA LEU A 12 40.70 28.99 23.80
C LEU A 12 40.39 27.75 22.96
N LEU A 13 40.38 26.57 23.60
CA LEU A 13 39.80 25.35 23.03
C LEU A 13 38.27 25.51 23.01
N ILE A 14 37.73 25.85 21.84
CA ILE A 14 36.30 25.78 21.57
C ILE A 14 35.97 24.30 21.35
N ALA A 15 35.44 23.62 22.36
CA ALA A 15 34.85 22.30 22.19
C ALA A 15 33.64 22.41 21.26
N GLN A 16 33.77 21.91 20.03
CA GLN A 16 32.63 21.76 19.14
C GLN A 16 31.74 20.64 19.69
N PRO A 17 30.41 20.86 19.84
CA PRO A 17 29.51 19.79 20.24
C PRO A 17 29.55 18.70 19.18
N ALA A 18 29.83 17.46 19.59
CA ALA A 18 29.73 16.31 18.72
C ALA A 18 28.29 16.21 18.21
N LEU A 19 28.10 16.36 16.89
CA LEU A 19 26.82 16.12 16.23
C LEU A 19 26.43 14.66 16.50
N ALA A 20 25.42 14.44 17.33
CA ALA A 20 24.91 13.10 17.60
C ALA A 20 24.48 12.43 16.29
N GLN A 21 25.05 11.27 15.99
CA GLN A 21 24.72 10.51 14.79
C GLN A 21 23.26 10.02 14.87
N LYS A 22 22.50 10.19 13.78
CA LYS A 22 21.12 9.67 13.71
C LYS A 22 21.14 8.14 13.93
N PRO A 23 20.19 7.57 14.71
CA PRO A 23 20.17 6.15 14.98
C PRO A 23 19.97 5.34 13.69
N THR A 24 20.68 4.21 13.58
CA THR A 24 20.54 3.26 12.48
C THR A 24 19.17 2.59 12.52
N ARG A 25 18.76 1.97 11.41
CA ARG A 25 17.50 1.21 11.37
C ARG A 25 17.47 0.08 12.40
N ASP A 26 18.58 -0.63 12.59
CA ASP A 26 18.70 -1.70 13.60
C ASP A 26 18.49 -1.13 15.02
N GLN A 27 19.14 0.00 15.34
CA GLN A 27 18.93 0.69 16.62
C GLN A 27 17.47 1.10 16.82
N LYS A 28 16.81 1.64 15.79
CA LYS A 28 15.39 2.02 15.85
C LYS A 28 14.49 0.81 16.11
N VAL A 29 14.69 -0.31 15.41
CA VAL A 29 13.89 -1.54 15.59
C VAL A 29 14.05 -2.11 17.00
N ARG A 30 15.26 -2.11 17.54
CA ARG A 30 15.53 -2.60 18.91
C ARG A 30 14.97 -1.68 19.98
N ALA A 31 15.09 -0.37 19.79
CA ALA A 31 14.55 0.63 20.69
C ALA A 31 13.02 0.54 20.76
N ASP A 32 12.36 0.44 19.60
CA ASP A 32 10.91 0.28 19.51
C ASP A 32 10.42 -0.96 20.27
N LYS A 33 11.08 -2.13 20.05
CA LYS A 33 10.79 -3.35 20.82
C LYS A 33 10.93 -3.14 22.32
N ALA A 34 12.06 -2.59 22.76
CA ALA A 34 12.34 -2.40 24.18
C ALA A 34 11.33 -1.45 24.84
N GLU A 35 10.95 -0.38 24.13
CA GLU A 35 9.98 0.60 24.61
C GLU A 35 8.58 0.00 24.73
N VAL A 36 8.11 -0.68 23.69
CA VAL A 36 6.77 -1.30 23.67
C VAL A 36 6.65 -2.37 24.76
N GLU A 37 7.66 -3.24 24.88
CA GLU A 37 7.68 -4.27 25.92
C GLU A 37 7.74 -3.66 27.33
N ALA A 38 8.46 -2.56 27.53
CA ALA A 38 8.51 -1.87 28.81
C ALA A 38 7.18 -1.19 29.18
N LYS A 39 6.49 -0.58 28.22
CA LYS A 39 5.14 -0.01 28.42
C LYS A 39 4.10 -1.11 28.72
N GLY A 40 4.26 -2.30 28.12
CA GLY A 40 3.45 -3.49 28.41
C GLY A 40 1.99 -3.45 27.92
N PHE A 41 1.59 -2.37 27.24
CA PHE A 41 0.22 -2.22 26.73
C PHE A 41 -0.02 -3.02 25.43
N TRP A 42 0.97 -3.01 24.54
CA TRP A 42 0.95 -3.78 23.30
C TRP A 42 1.78 -5.06 23.45
N LEU A 43 1.22 -6.20 23.02
CA LEU A 43 2.01 -7.37 22.72
C LEU A 43 2.90 -7.10 21.50
N TYR A 44 4.09 -7.70 21.44
CA TYR A 44 5.06 -7.42 20.39
C TYR A 44 5.44 -8.68 19.62
N ASN A 45 5.06 -8.75 18.34
CA ASN A 45 5.25 -9.92 17.45
C ASN A 45 4.71 -11.25 18.02
N ASP A 46 3.66 -11.21 18.85
CA ASP A 46 3.13 -12.39 19.54
C ASP A 46 1.60 -12.52 19.34
N LEU A 47 1.21 -12.91 18.12
CA LEU A 47 -0.20 -13.15 17.77
C LEU A 47 -0.81 -14.30 18.56
N ASP A 48 -0.04 -15.36 18.83
CA ASP A 48 -0.55 -16.53 19.56
C ASP A 48 -0.98 -16.15 20.97
N LYS A 49 -0.15 -15.37 21.68
CA LYS A 49 -0.52 -14.82 22.98
C LYS A 49 -1.70 -13.86 22.89
N ALA A 50 -1.81 -13.06 21.82
CA ALA A 50 -2.97 -12.19 21.60
C ALA A 50 -4.27 -13.01 21.50
N TYR A 51 -4.26 -14.09 20.73
CA TYR A 51 -5.41 -15.02 20.63
C TYR A 51 -5.74 -15.67 21.97
N GLN A 52 -4.73 -16.10 22.74
CA GLN A 52 -4.95 -16.69 24.06
C GLN A 52 -5.58 -15.69 25.04
N LEU A 53 -5.03 -14.47 25.15
CA LEU A 53 -5.55 -13.43 26.04
C LEU A 53 -6.96 -12.98 25.62
N ALA A 54 -7.25 -12.91 24.33
CA ALA A 54 -8.57 -12.57 23.84
C ALA A 54 -9.61 -13.62 24.22
N ARG A 55 -9.29 -14.92 24.11
CA ARG A 55 -10.17 -16.01 24.58
C ARG A 55 -10.41 -15.95 26.09
N GLN A 56 -9.38 -15.62 26.86
CA GLN A 56 -9.46 -15.55 28.32
C GLN A 56 -10.25 -14.34 28.82
N SER A 57 -10.05 -13.18 28.18
CA SER A 57 -10.67 -11.91 28.59
C SER A 57 -12.04 -11.66 27.95
N GLY A 58 -12.35 -12.36 26.85
CA GLY A 58 -13.52 -12.08 26.02
C GLY A 58 -13.41 -10.77 25.24
N LYS A 59 -12.23 -10.15 25.16
CA LYS A 59 -12.00 -8.92 24.37
C LYS A 59 -11.72 -9.24 22.89
N PRO A 60 -12.07 -8.35 21.95
CA PRO A 60 -11.57 -8.42 20.59
C PRO A 60 -10.05 -8.15 20.53
N ILE A 61 -9.42 -8.48 19.40
CA ILE A 61 -8.01 -8.23 19.15
C ILE A 61 -7.88 -7.06 18.18
N LEU A 62 -6.94 -6.16 18.48
CA LEU A 62 -6.46 -5.15 17.55
C LEU A 62 -5.03 -5.52 17.14
N VAL A 63 -4.84 -5.86 15.87
CA VAL A 63 -3.53 -6.15 15.29
C VAL A 63 -3.06 -4.93 14.51
N ALA A 64 -1.92 -4.37 14.90
CA ALA A 64 -1.25 -3.30 14.16
C ALA A 64 -0.05 -3.87 13.39
N LEU A 65 -0.16 -3.92 12.06
CA LEU A 65 0.96 -4.25 11.16
C LEU A 65 1.69 -2.94 10.80
N ARG A 66 2.96 -2.80 11.19
CA ARG A 66 3.71 -1.53 10.99
C ARG A 66 5.20 -1.78 10.74
N CYS A 67 5.77 -1.19 9.69
CA CYS A 67 7.22 -1.24 9.46
C CYS A 67 7.99 -0.26 10.37
N ILE A 68 9.24 -0.58 10.74
CA ILE A 68 10.11 0.33 11.53
C ILE A 68 11.34 0.78 10.71
N PRO A 69 11.67 2.09 10.69
CA PRO A 69 10.81 3.19 11.13
C PRO A 69 9.61 3.34 10.19
N CYS A 70 8.44 3.70 10.73
CA CYS A 70 7.35 4.13 9.87
C CYS A 70 7.42 5.64 9.66
N GLU A 71 8.33 6.07 8.77
CA GLU A 71 8.45 7.48 8.39
C GLU A 71 7.19 8.03 7.72
N GLU A 72 6.32 7.12 7.28
CA GLU A 72 5.09 7.40 6.56
C GLU A 72 3.83 7.29 7.46
N CYS A 73 3.99 6.97 8.75
CA CYS A 73 2.90 6.88 9.74
C CYS A 73 2.87 8.05 10.75
N VAL A 74 3.54 9.18 10.48
CA VAL A 74 3.81 10.22 11.51
C VAL A 74 2.55 10.76 12.22
N LYS A 75 1.36 10.68 11.60
CA LYS A 75 0.08 11.08 12.22
C LYS A 75 -0.69 9.96 12.93
N LEU A 76 -0.25 8.72 12.80
CA LEU A 76 -0.73 7.57 13.58
C LEU A 76 0.42 7.06 14.44
N ASP A 77 1.29 7.98 14.88
CA ASP A 77 2.41 7.61 15.72
C ASP A 77 1.91 7.03 17.04
N ASP A 78 2.63 6.07 17.59
CA ASP A 78 2.16 5.30 18.74
C ASP A 78 1.96 6.22 19.93
N ASP A 79 2.87 7.18 20.15
CA ASP A 79 2.71 8.14 21.25
C ASP A 79 1.51 9.07 21.04
N LEU A 80 1.13 9.36 19.79
CA LEU A 80 -0.05 10.16 19.51
C LEU A 80 -1.32 9.34 19.79
N VAL A 81 -1.35 8.09 19.32
CA VAL A 81 -2.49 7.17 19.40
C VAL A 81 -2.70 6.66 20.83
N ASP A 82 -1.63 6.27 21.52
CA ASP A 82 -1.68 5.70 22.88
C ASP A 82 -2.03 6.77 23.93
N ASN A 83 -1.81 8.05 23.64
CA ASN A 83 -2.14 9.16 24.55
C ASN A 83 -3.35 9.98 24.10
N ASP A 84 -3.98 9.63 22.97
CA ASP A 84 -5.18 10.33 22.49
C ASP A 84 -6.37 10.05 23.44
N PRO A 85 -7.06 11.09 23.94
CA PRO A 85 -8.08 10.94 24.97
C PRO A 85 -9.35 10.20 24.48
N ILE A 86 -9.57 10.09 23.17
CA ILE A 86 -10.70 9.37 22.58
C ILE A 86 -10.30 7.95 22.23
N ILE A 87 -9.12 7.77 21.62
CA ILE A 87 -8.67 6.46 21.13
C ILE A 87 -8.20 5.57 22.28
N ARG A 88 -7.46 6.11 23.26
CA ARG A 88 -6.90 5.29 24.35
C ARG A 88 -7.96 4.47 25.11
N PRO A 89 -9.11 5.04 25.54
CA PRO A 89 -10.18 4.26 26.17
C PRO A 89 -10.79 3.17 25.26
N LEU A 90 -10.75 3.37 23.94
CA LEU A 90 -11.17 2.34 22.98
C LEU A 90 -10.13 1.21 22.92
N LEU A 91 -8.84 1.53 22.82
CA LEU A 91 -7.76 0.55 22.79
C LEU A 91 -7.75 -0.36 24.02
N GLU A 92 -8.07 0.17 25.20
CA GLU A 92 -8.15 -0.62 26.45
C GLU A 92 -9.20 -1.72 26.42
N GLN A 93 -10.16 -1.65 25.50
CA GLN A 93 -11.18 -2.67 25.27
C GLN A 93 -10.70 -3.78 24.32
N PHE A 94 -9.52 -3.66 23.72
CA PHE A 94 -8.90 -4.68 22.87
C PHE A 94 -7.73 -5.37 23.57
N VAL A 95 -7.43 -6.60 23.14
CA VAL A 95 -6.08 -7.15 23.24
C VAL A 95 -5.27 -6.58 22.09
N CYS A 96 -4.34 -5.68 22.40
CA CYS A 96 -3.54 -4.97 21.41
C CYS A 96 -2.24 -5.73 21.12
N VAL A 97 -1.96 -5.98 19.84
CA VAL A 97 -0.73 -6.64 19.39
C VAL A 97 -0.14 -5.92 18.18
N ARG A 98 1.16 -5.68 18.24
CA ARG A 98 1.93 -5.02 17.21
C ARG A 98 2.81 -6.02 16.48
N ILE A 99 2.77 -6.02 15.15
CA ILE A 99 3.56 -6.88 14.27
C ILE A 99 4.44 -6.00 13.39
N VAL A 100 5.75 -6.14 13.53
CA VAL A 100 6.72 -5.22 12.93
C VAL A 100 7.52 -5.79 11.75
N GLY A 101 7.30 -7.06 11.45
CA GLY A 101 7.78 -7.75 10.26
C GLY A 101 6.78 -8.84 9.89
N THR A 102 6.70 -9.20 8.62
CA THR A 102 5.69 -10.17 8.14
C THR A 102 6.19 -11.60 8.13
N ASN A 103 7.34 -11.88 8.74
CA ASN A 103 7.85 -13.23 8.93
C ASN A 103 6.82 -14.10 9.65
N GLY A 104 6.44 -15.25 9.07
CA GLY A 104 5.46 -16.16 9.65
C GLY A 104 4.03 -15.60 9.73
N LEU A 105 3.73 -14.47 9.08
CA LEU A 105 2.40 -13.87 9.09
C LEU A 105 1.39 -14.79 8.39
N ASP A 106 0.25 -15.08 9.05
CA ASP A 106 -0.82 -15.89 8.48
C ASP A 106 -1.54 -15.15 7.34
N LEU A 107 -1.20 -15.48 6.09
CA LEU A 107 -1.74 -14.85 4.88
C LEU A 107 -3.17 -15.28 4.55
N ASN A 108 -3.71 -16.31 5.22
CA ASN A 108 -5.14 -16.64 5.10
C ASN A 108 -6.01 -15.68 5.93
N THR A 109 -5.43 -15.11 6.98
CA THR A 109 -6.11 -14.13 7.84
C THR A 109 -5.78 -12.69 7.41
N PHE A 110 -4.49 -12.36 7.28
CA PHE A 110 -4.03 -10.99 7.08
C PHE A 110 -3.81 -10.66 5.62
N GLN A 111 -4.93 -10.48 4.90
CA GLN A 111 -4.93 -9.99 3.52
C GLN A 111 -5.30 -8.50 3.49
N TYR A 112 -4.37 -7.68 3.00
CA TYR A 112 -4.46 -6.23 2.90
C TYR A 112 -3.53 -5.72 1.78
N ASP A 113 -3.62 -4.42 1.51
CA ASP A 113 -2.69 -3.73 0.61
C ASP A 113 -1.28 -3.69 1.19
N THR A 114 -0.41 -4.56 0.68
CA THR A 114 0.94 -4.74 1.24
C THR A 114 1.92 -3.63 0.86
N ASP A 115 1.54 -2.73 -0.04
CA ASP A 115 2.28 -1.49 -0.29
C ASP A 115 1.99 -0.40 0.77
N GLN A 116 1.11 -0.68 1.74
CA GLN A 116 0.90 0.18 2.90
C GLN A 116 1.94 -0.12 4.00
N SER A 117 2.51 0.92 4.58
CA SER A 117 3.44 0.81 5.72
C SER A 117 2.74 0.58 7.06
N PHE A 118 1.40 0.66 7.06
CA PHE A 118 0.52 0.52 8.21
C PHE A 118 -0.82 -0.09 7.84
N ALA A 119 -1.26 -1.07 8.62
CA ALA A 119 -2.61 -1.60 8.58
C ALA A 119 -3.05 -2.02 9.99
N LEU A 120 -4.33 -1.81 10.30
CA LEU A 120 -4.98 -2.34 11.49
C LEU A 120 -5.99 -3.40 11.07
N PHE A 121 -6.07 -4.46 11.86
CA PHE A 121 -7.14 -5.45 11.81
C PHE A 121 -7.82 -5.49 13.17
N MET A 122 -9.14 -5.40 13.17
CA MET A 122 -9.97 -5.66 14.35
C MET A 122 -10.65 -7.01 14.15
N LEU A 123 -10.44 -7.95 15.05
CA LEU A 123 -10.92 -9.33 14.89
C LEU A 123 -11.30 -10.00 16.20
N ASN A 124 -12.08 -11.08 16.10
CA ASN A 124 -12.34 -11.99 17.20
C ASN A 124 -11.16 -12.95 17.43
N ALA A 125 -11.10 -13.58 18.61
CA ALA A 125 -10.10 -14.58 18.95
C ALA A 125 -10.16 -15.87 18.11
N ASP A 126 -11.25 -16.09 17.36
CA ASP A 126 -11.40 -17.16 16.36
C ASP A 126 -10.97 -16.75 14.94
N LYS A 127 -10.33 -15.58 14.79
CA LYS A 127 -9.86 -14.97 13.53
C LYS A 127 -10.96 -14.36 12.64
N THR A 128 -12.21 -14.31 13.10
CA THR A 128 -13.26 -13.57 12.37
C THR A 128 -12.96 -12.08 12.35
N ILE A 129 -12.82 -11.48 11.16
CA ILE A 129 -12.47 -10.07 11.00
C ILE A 129 -13.73 -9.19 11.14
N TYR A 130 -13.67 -8.19 12.01
CA TYR A 130 -14.68 -7.13 12.13
C TYR A 130 -14.44 -6.02 11.11
N GLY A 131 -13.18 -5.64 10.88
CA GLY A 131 -12.81 -4.75 9.79
C GLY A 131 -11.32 -4.52 9.69
N ARG A 132 -10.97 -3.68 8.74
CA ARG A 132 -9.60 -3.20 8.46
C ARG A 132 -9.55 -1.69 8.61
N PHE A 133 -8.37 -1.14 8.84
CA PHE A 133 -8.11 0.30 8.78
C PHE A 133 -6.67 0.56 8.31
N GLY A 134 -6.41 1.72 7.71
CA GLY A 134 -5.10 2.08 7.17
C GLY A 134 -5.04 1.90 5.66
N THR A 135 -4.84 3.02 4.96
CA THR A 135 -4.69 3.07 3.50
C THR A 135 -4.16 4.43 3.05
N ARG A 136 -3.85 4.54 1.75
CA ARG A 136 -3.54 5.79 1.05
C ARG A 136 -3.78 5.65 -0.45
N SER A 137 -4.04 6.77 -1.09
CA SER A 137 -4.24 6.93 -2.53
C SER A 137 -2.98 7.39 -3.26
N HIS A 138 -1.97 7.91 -2.55
CA HIS A 138 -0.70 8.31 -3.13
C HIS A 138 0.44 8.32 -2.08
N ARG A 139 1.71 8.38 -2.52
CA ARG A 139 2.88 8.53 -1.62
C ARG A 139 2.86 9.79 -0.76
N THR A 140 2.06 10.78 -1.12
CA THR A 140 2.09 12.12 -0.49
C THR A 140 0.72 12.56 0.02
N ASP A 141 -0.33 11.82 -0.30
CA ASP A 141 -1.70 12.12 0.16
C ASP A 141 -2.09 11.12 1.25
N TRP A 142 -2.04 11.61 2.48
CA TRP A 142 -2.37 10.87 3.70
C TRP A 142 -3.61 11.43 4.35
N MET A 143 -3.75 12.76 4.32
CA MET A 143 -4.82 13.48 5.01
C MET A 143 -6.17 13.23 4.36
N GLY A 144 -6.19 12.85 3.07
CA GLY A 144 -7.41 12.48 2.39
C GLY A 144 -7.93 11.10 2.76
N ASP A 145 -7.12 10.23 3.37
CA ASP A 145 -7.39 8.79 3.37
C ASP A 145 -7.42 8.14 4.78
N VAL A 146 -6.78 8.74 5.79
CA VAL A 146 -6.84 8.29 7.19
C VAL A 146 -6.84 9.46 8.18
N SER A 147 -7.44 9.26 9.35
CA SER A 147 -7.44 10.22 10.46
C SER A 147 -7.56 9.50 11.81
N LEU A 148 -7.25 10.20 12.91
CA LEU A 148 -7.50 9.70 14.27
C LEU A 148 -9.00 9.54 14.55
N ASP A 149 -9.83 10.50 14.12
CA ASP A 149 -11.28 10.42 14.27
C ASP A 149 -11.87 9.20 13.55
N GLY A 150 -11.41 8.94 12.31
CA GLY A 150 -11.78 7.76 11.54
C GLY A 150 -11.33 6.47 12.21
N MET A 151 -10.13 6.45 12.80
CA MET A 151 -9.65 5.30 13.58
C MET A 151 -10.53 5.07 14.81
N ALA A 152 -10.84 6.10 15.58
CA ALA A 152 -11.73 5.99 16.75
C ALA A 152 -13.10 5.40 16.36
N ARG A 153 -13.70 5.89 15.27
CA ARG A 153 -14.97 5.35 14.76
C ARG A 153 -14.86 3.90 14.28
N ALA A 154 -13.76 3.52 13.65
CA ALA A 154 -13.51 2.15 13.23
C ALA A 154 -13.40 1.21 14.45
N LEU A 155 -12.67 1.63 15.49
CA LEU A 155 -12.53 0.88 16.76
C LEU A 155 -13.89 0.74 17.46
N ASP A 156 -14.66 1.83 17.59
CA ASP A 156 -16.00 1.79 18.17
C ASP A 156 -16.94 0.85 17.39
N GLY A 157 -16.92 0.93 16.05
CA GLY A 157 -17.68 0.03 15.19
C GLY A 157 -17.28 -1.45 15.35
N ALA A 158 -15.99 -1.73 15.52
CA ALA A 158 -15.52 -3.09 15.80
C ALA A 158 -16.01 -3.60 17.17
N LEU A 159 -16.00 -2.75 18.21
CA LEU A 159 -16.54 -3.09 19.53
C LEU A 159 -18.05 -3.36 19.46
N ALA A 160 -18.80 -2.56 18.69
CA ALA A 160 -20.23 -2.78 18.46
C ALA A 160 -20.51 -4.11 17.76
N LEU A 161 -19.73 -4.48 16.74
CA LEU A 161 -19.81 -5.78 16.10
C LEU A 161 -19.42 -6.92 17.05
N HIS A 162 -18.39 -6.72 17.87
CA HIS A 162 -17.95 -7.72 18.84
C HIS A 162 -19.01 -8.02 19.91
N LYS A 163 -19.71 -7.00 20.40
CA LYS A 163 -20.80 -7.15 21.38
C LYS A 163 -21.95 -8.02 20.86
N GLN A 164 -22.16 -8.06 19.55
CA GLN A 164 -23.19 -8.88 18.90
C GLN A 164 -22.67 -10.26 18.47
N TYR A 165 -21.41 -10.59 18.73
CA TYR A 165 -20.82 -11.86 18.33
C TYR A 165 -21.20 -12.97 19.34
N PRO A 166 -21.59 -14.18 18.90
CA PRO A 166 -21.50 -14.72 17.53
C PRO A 166 -22.74 -14.53 16.64
N ASP A 167 -23.79 -13.86 17.09
CA ASP A 167 -25.06 -13.76 16.36
C ASP A 167 -24.92 -13.09 14.97
N ASN A 168 -23.97 -12.16 14.83
CA ASN A 168 -23.67 -11.50 13.56
C ASN A 168 -22.58 -12.17 12.70
N ARG A 169 -22.11 -13.37 13.07
CA ARG A 169 -20.97 -14.04 12.39
C ARG A 169 -21.16 -14.20 10.89
N SER A 170 -22.38 -14.48 10.44
CA SER A 170 -22.69 -14.65 9.01
C SER A 170 -22.46 -13.36 8.19
N LEU A 171 -22.70 -12.19 8.78
CA LEU A 171 -22.45 -10.88 8.14
C LEU A 171 -20.96 -10.59 7.95
N LEU A 172 -20.10 -11.28 8.70
CA LEU A 172 -18.65 -11.09 8.68
C LEU A 172 -17.93 -12.10 7.78
N ALA A 173 -18.62 -13.13 7.28
CA ALA A 173 -18.01 -14.21 6.51
C ALA A 173 -17.26 -13.72 5.26
N GLY A 174 -17.78 -12.67 4.60
CA GLY A 174 -17.15 -12.06 3.42
C GLY A 174 -15.88 -11.25 3.70
N LYS A 175 -15.54 -11.01 4.98
CA LYS A 175 -14.35 -10.24 5.37
C LYS A 175 -13.05 -11.06 5.35
N THR A 176 -13.15 -12.37 5.13
CA THR A 176 -12.01 -13.29 5.00
C THR A 176 -11.90 -13.77 3.56
N GLY A 177 -10.68 -13.71 3.01
CA GLY A 177 -10.40 -14.08 1.64
C GLY A 177 -10.29 -15.58 1.44
N LYS A 178 -10.18 -15.99 0.18
CA LYS A 178 -9.73 -17.35 -0.14
C LYS A 178 -8.24 -17.49 0.20
N PRO A 179 -7.76 -18.72 0.46
CA PRO A 179 -6.33 -18.95 0.64
C PRO A 179 -5.50 -18.42 -0.53
N LEU A 180 -4.33 -17.86 -0.22
CA LEU A 180 -3.35 -17.40 -1.22
C LEU A 180 -2.50 -18.56 -1.74
N GLU A 181 -1.54 -18.25 -2.61
CA GLU A 181 -0.62 -19.24 -3.19
C GLU A 181 0.21 -19.94 -2.10
N PHE A 182 0.56 -19.19 -1.04
CA PHE A 182 1.18 -19.70 0.17
C PHE A 182 0.51 -19.09 1.41
N ASP A 183 0.50 -19.83 2.51
CA ASP A 183 -0.09 -19.44 3.79
C ASP A 183 0.81 -18.53 4.62
N THR A 184 2.12 -18.48 4.35
CA THR A 184 3.08 -17.55 4.99
C THR A 184 4.09 -16.97 4.00
N PRO A 185 4.63 -15.75 4.23
CA PRO A 185 5.49 -15.06 3.26
C PRO A 185 6.80 -15.78 2.93
N GLU A 186 7.49 -16.34 3.92
CA GLU A 186 8.78 -17.01 3.73
C GLU A 186 8.70 -18.28 2.88
N LYS A 187 7.49 -18.79 2.59
CA LYS A 187 7.29 -19.95 1.71
C LYS A 187 7.30 -19.60 0.23
N TYR A 188 7.16 -18.32 -0.14
CA TYR A 188 7.33 -17.92 -1.54
C TYR A 188 8.78 -18.15 -1.98
N PRO A 189 9.03 -18.70 -3.19
CA PRO A 189 10.38 -19.00 -3.68
C PRO A 189 11.36 -17.80 -3.63
N ALA A 190 10.88 -16.60 -3.97
CA ALA A 190 11.67 -15.37 -3.95
C ALA A 190 12.13 -14.95 -2.53
N LEU A 191 11.55 -15.51 -1.48
CA LEU A 191 11.82 -15.18 -0.08
C LEU A 191 12.45 -16.35 0.71
N SER A 192 12.22 -17.59 0.28
CA SER A 192 12.52 -18.80 1.07
C SER A 192 14.00 -19.06 1.34
N GLU A 193 14.90 -18.60 0.49
CA GLU A 193 16.34 -18.80 0.70
C GLU A 193 16.93 -17.85 1.74
N LYS A 194 16.32 -16.66 1.90
CA LYS A 194 16.89 -15.56 2.69
C LYS A 194 16.22 -15.39 4.04
N TYR A 195 14.94 -15.72 4.14
CA TYR A 195 14.12 -15.38 5.29
C TYR A 195 13.57 -16.62 5.98
N THR A 196 13.32 -16.49 7.29
CA THR A 196 12.63 -17.49 8.11
C THR A 196 11.28 -16.94 8.57
N ASP A 197 10.53 -17.75 9.32
CA ASP A 197 9.26 -17.39 9.94
C ASP A 197 9.39 -16.40 11.12
N ARG A 198 10.62 -15.97 11.48
CA ARG A 198 10.87 -15.09 12.63
C ARG A 198 11.97 -14.06 12.36
N LEU A 199 11.86 -12.92 13.02
CA LEU A 199 12.94 -11.92 13.07
C LEU A 199 14.13 -12.41 13.90
N ASN A 200 15.35 -12.12 13.43
CA ASN A 200 16.59 -12.49 14.13
C ASN A 200 17.10 -11.36 15.04
N TYR A 201 16.52 -11.24 16.24
CA TYR A 201 16.96 -10.26 17.23
C TYR A 201 18.36 -10.53 17.82
N SER A 202 18.81 -11.79 17.84
CA SER A 202 20.18 -12.14 18.26
C SER A 202 21.25 -11.77 17.24
N GLY A 203 20.86 -11.59 15.97
CA GLY A 203 21.73 -11.22 14.85
C GLY A 203 21.25 -9.92 14.20
N ASP A 204 21.23 -9.90 12.86
CA ASP A 204 20.80 -8.74 12.06
C ASP A 204 19.27 -8.74 11.88
N VAL A 205 18.57 -8.01 12.76
CA VAL A 205 17.10 -7.95 12.77
C VAL A 205 16.56 -7.27 11.51
N VAL A 206 17.30 -6.31 10.94
CA VAL A 206 16.87 -5.57 9.75
C VAL A 206 16.94 -6.46 8.52
N LYS A 207 18.03 -7.21 8.33
CA LYS A 207 18.18 -8.09 7.17
C LYS A 207 17.31 -9.33 7.22
N SER A 208 16.87 -9.75 8.40
CA SER A 208 15.95 -10.89 8.58
C SER A 208 14.47 -10.52 8.45
N CYS A 209 14.13 -9.23 8.36
CA CYS A 209 12.75 -8.76 8.19
C CYS A 209 12.25 -8.97 6.76
N ILE A 210 11.13 -9.67 6.62
CA ILE A 210 10.29 -9.58 5.42
C ILE A 210 9.44 -8.31 5.58
N HIS A 211 9.57 -7.38 4.64
CA HIS A 211 8.76 -6.17 4.58
C HIS A 211 7.41 -6.45 3.91
N CYS A 212 6.37 -5.73 4.31
CA CYS A 212 5.00 -5.94 3.81
C CYS A 212 4.95 -6.01 2.28
N HIS A 213 5.53 -5.02 1.59
CA HIS A 213 5.50 -4.94 0.12
C HIS A 213 6.14 -6.16 -0.55
N GLN A 214 7.10 -6.83 0.11
CA GLN A 214 7.74 -8.02 -0.42
C GLN A 214 6.77 -9.20 -0.57
N ILE A 215 5.65 -9.23 0.17
CA ILE A 215 4.58 -10.20 -0.06
C ILE A 215 3.96 -9.97 -1.45
N GLY A 216 3.64 -8.72 -1.78
CA GLY A 216 3.09 -8.37 -3.08
C GLY A 216 4.09 -8.64 -4.21
N ASP A 217 5.38 -8.31 -3.98
CA ASP A 217 6.46 -8.58 -4.93
C ASP A 217 6.61 -10.09 -5.17
N ALA A 218 6.74 -10.88 -4.11
CA ALA A 218 6.89 -12.33 -4.19
C ALA A 218 5.70 -13.02 -4.87
N ARG A 219 4.48 -12.50 -4.68
CA ARG A 219 3.30 -12.97 -5.42
C ARG A 219 3.40 -12.71 -6.91
N ARG A 220 3.85 -11.53 -7.34
CA ARG A 220 4.09 -11.25 -8.77
C ARG A 220 5.20 -12.12 -9.32
N ASP A 221 6.31 -12.21 -8.61
CA ASP A 221 7.48 -13.01 -9.00
C ASP A 221 7.11 -14.48 -9.17
N TYR A 222 6.25 -15.03 -8.31
CA TYR A 222 5.76 -16.41 -8.42
C TYR A 222 5.16 -16.71 -9.80
N TYR A 223 4.32 -15.84 -10.36
CA TYR A 223 3.76 -16.02 -11.71
C TYR A 223 4.80 -15.71 -12.80
N TRP A 224 5.55 -14.62 -12.61
CA TRP A 224 6.51 -14.13 -13.60
C TRP A 224 7.66 -15.11 -13.87
N GLU A 225 8.23 -15.71 -12.82
CA GLU A 225 9.30 -16.72 -12.93
C GLU A 225 8.86 -18.00 -13.64
N GLN A 226 7.55 -18.29 -13.61
CA GLN A 226 6.95 -19.41 -14.32
C GLN A 226 6.54 -19.04 -15.76
N SER A 227 6.88 -17.84 -16.24
CA SER A 227 6.41 -17.29 -17.53
C SER A 227 4.88 -17.31 -17.68
N GLN A 228 4.16 -17.18 -16.58
CA GLN A 228 2.70 -17.06 -16.58
C GLN A 228 2.30 -15.58 -16.56
N PRO A 229 1.19 -15.21 -17.22
CA PRO A 229 0.58 -13.90 -17.04
C PRO A 229 0.29 -13.64 -15.57
N ILE A 230 0.70 -12.47 -15.06
CA ILE A 230 0.39 -12.03 -13.71
C ILE A 230 -1.11 -11.72 -13.65
N PRO A 231 -1.88 -12.34 -12.73
CA PRO A 231 -3.30 -12.04 -12.57
C PRO A 231 -3.56 -10.56 -12.31
N GLU A 232 -4.61 -10.02 -12.93
CA GLU A 232 -4.96 -8.59 -12.81
C GLU A 232 -5.20 -8.12 -11.37
N PRO A 233 -5.84 -8.89 -10.46
CA PRO A 233 -5.92 -8.51 -9.05
C PRO A 233 -4.57 -8.43 -8.32
N ILE A 234 -3.51 -9.07 -8.84
CA ILE A 234 -2.15 -9.00 -8.28
C ILE A 234 -1.37 -7.80 -8.85
N LEU A 235 -1.68 -7.40 -10.10
CA LEU A 235 -1.15 -6.16 -10.70
C LEU A 235 -1.81 -4.91 -10.11
N PHE A 236 -3.13 -4.93 -9.94
CA PHE A 236 -3.94 -3.85 -9.36
C PHE A 236 -4.58 -4.32 -8.03
N PRO A 237 -3.76 -4.52 -6.99
CA PRO A 237 -4.25 -4.97 -5.69
C PRO A 237 -4.96 -3.81 -4.97
N TYR A 238 -6.02 -4.13 -4.23
CA TYR A 238 -6.79 -3.19 -3.39
C TYR A 238 -7.07 -1.82 -4.03
N PRO A 239 -7.80 -1.78 -5.17
CA PRO A 239 -8.09 -0.52 -5.85
C PRO A 239 -8.70 0.51 -4.90
N HIS A 240 -8.15 1.72 -4.90
CA HIS A 240 -8.68 2.80 -4.07
C HIS A 240 -10.14 3.14 -4.47
N PRO A 241 -11.05 3.53 -3.56
CA PRO A 241 -12.43 3.87 -3.95
C PRO A 241 -12.54 5.01 -4.99
N LYS A 242 -11.52 5.88 -5.03
CA LYS A 242 -11.34 6.90 -6.07
C LYS A 242 -11.35 6.30 -7.48
N ALA A 243 -10.88 5.06 -7.67
CA ALA A 243 -10.88 4.36 -8.96
C ALA A 243 -12.29 4.11 -9.51
N VAL A 244 -13.30 4.02 -8.64
CA VAL A 244 -14.71 3.88 -9.03
C VAL A 244 -15.50 5.18 -8.85
N GLY A 245 -14.80 6.29 -8.55
CA GLY A 245 -15.37 7.63 -8.39
C GLY A 245 -15.95 7.94 -7.01
N MET A 246 -15.66 7.10 -6.01
CA MET A 246 -16.11 7.30 -4.64
C MET A 246 -15.03 8.03 -3.83
N ILE A 247 -15.32 9.25 -3.35
CA ILE A 247 -14.43 10.00 -2.45
C ILE A 247 -15.00 9.86 -1.04
N LEU A 248 -14.29 9.17 -0.16
CA LEU A 248 -14.75 8.92 1.21
C LEU A 248 -14.21 9.96 2.19
N ASP A 249 -14.97 10.25 3.25
CA ASP A 249 -14.51 11.08 4.36
C ASP A 249 -13.58 10.28 5.27
N PRO A 250 -12.29 10.65 5.40
CA PRO A 250 -11.33 9.95 6.25
C PRO A 250 -11.66 10.06 7.75
N ASN A 251 -12.56 10.95 8.16
CA ASN A 251 -12.98 11.14 9.56
C ASN A 251 -14.22 10.33 9.94
N GLN A 252 -14.79 9.55 9.01
CA GLN A 252 -16.04 8.82 9.18
C GLN A 252 -15.89 7.35 8.75
N ARG A 253 -16.85 6.49 9.13
CA ARG A 253 -16.91 5.11 8.61
C ARG A 253 -17.56 5.13 7.24
N ALA A 254 -16.81 4.78 6.20
CA ALA A 254 -17.29 4.55 4.84
C ALA A 254 -18.38 5.55 4.37
N THR A 255 -18.21 6.83 4.70
CA THR A 255 -19.17 7.89 4.38
C THR A 255 -18.68 8.63 3.15
N VAL A 256 -19.57 8.84 2.19
CA VAL A 256 -19.27 9.53 0.94
C VAL A 256 -19.10 11.02 1.23
N LYS A 257 -17.90 11.54 0.95
CA LYS A 257 -17.60 12.97 1.00
C LYS A 257 -17.94 13.65 -0.31
N ASP A 258 -17.62 13.01 -1.41
CA ASP A 258 -17.85 13.53 -2.76
C ASP A 258 -17.91 12.38 -3.79
N ILE A 259 -18.43 12.65 -4.98
CA ILE A 259 -18.55 11.69 -6.07
C ILE A 259 -18.06 12.30 -7.37
N THR A 260 -17.12 11.62 -8.01
CA THR A 260 -16.61 12.03 -9.31
C THR A 260 -17.68 11.81 -10.39
N ALA A 261 -18.06 12.87 -11.10
CA ALA A 261 -19.04 12.78 -12.18
C ALA A 261 -18.61 11.80 -13.29
N GLY A 262 -19.59 11.13 -13.92
CA GLY A 262 -19.33 10.21 -15.03
C GLY A 262 -18.68 8.88 -14.64
N THR A 263 -18.67 8.52 -13.36
CA THR A 263 -18.09 7.28 -12.84
C THR A 263 -19.16 6.27 -12.42
N PRO A 264 -18.79 4.99 -12.17
CA PRO A 264 -19.70 4.01 -11.59
C PRO A 264 -20.40 4.47 -10.31
N ALA A 265 -19.68 5.15 -9.40
CA ALA A 265 -20.27 5.67 -8.16
C ALA A 265 -21.30 6.78 -8.40
N ALA A 266 -21.14 7.60 -9.44
CA ALA A 266 -22.17 8.56 -9.83
C ALA A 266 -23.41 7.86 -10.40
N ALA A 267 -23.20 6.82 -11.21
CA ALA A 267 -24.29 6.05 -11.83
C ALA A 267 -25.12 5.25 -10.82
N SER A 268 -24.56 4.90 -9.66
CA SER A 268 -25.30 4.21 -8.58
C SER A 268 -26.23 5.11 -7.77
N GLY A 269 -26.25 6.42 -8.05
CA GLY A 269 -27.09 7.38 -7.32
C GLY A 269 -26.67 7.62 -5.87
N LEU A 270 -25.43 7.24 -5.52
CA LEU A 270 -24.80 7.68 -4.28
C LEU A 270 -24.75 9.22 -4.24
N GLN A 271 -24.71 9.78 -3.04
CA GLN A 271 -24.64 11.22 -2.81
C GLN A 271 -23.63 11.54 -1.69
N PRO A 272 -23.02 12.73 -1.68
CA PRO A 272 -22.31 13.24 -0.50
C PRO A 272 -23.19 13.15 0.75
N GLY A 273 -22.64 12.63 1.85
CA GLY A 273 -23.35 12.40 3.11
C GLY A 273 -23.84 10.95 3.30
N ASP A 274 -23.90 10.15 2.24
CA ASP A 274 -24.29 8.73 2.33
C ASP A 274 -23.30 7.94 3.19
N GLU A 275 -23.76 7.34 4.29
CA GLU A 275 -22.99 6.33 5.05
C GLU A 275 -23.25 4.95 4.43
N ILE A 276 -22.23 4.34 3.82
CA ILE A 276 -22.35 2.99 3.28
C ILE A 276 -22.25 2.00 4.44
N VAL A 277 -23.41 1.51 4.90
CA VAL A 277 -23.49 0.64 6.08
C VAL A 277 -23.25 -0.83 5.75
N LEU A 278 -23.63 -1.27 4.54
CA LEU A 278 -23.26 -2.57 4.00
C LEU A 278 -22.78 -2.41 2.55
N MET A 279 -21.72 -3.12 2.21
CA MET A 279 -21.30 -3.30 0.82
C MET A 279 -21.03 -4.79 0.59
N ASN A 280 -21.66 -5.33 -0.45
CA ASN A 280 -21.68 -6.76 -0.72
C ASN A 280 -22.03 -7.63 0.51
N GLY A 281 -23.01 -7.17 1.29
CA GLY A 281 -23.47 -7.83 2.53
C GLY A 281 -22.54 -7.69 3.74
N GLN A 282 -21.42 -6.98 3.64
CA GLN A 282 -20.44 -6.81 4.71
C GLN A 282 -20.57 -5.43 5.37
N PRO A 283 -20.53 -5.33 6.72
CA PRO A 283 -20.45 -4.05 7.40
C PRO A 283 -19.11 -3.36 7.14
N LEU A 284 -19.11 -2.03 7.02
CA LEU A 284 -17.90 -1.26 6.74
C LEU A 284 -17.47 -0.45 7.96
N LEU A 285 -16.21 -0.60 8.35
CA LEU A 285 -15.61 0.20 9.43
C LEU A 285 -14.69 1.30 8.90
N SER A 286 -14.20 1.18 7.68
CA SER A 286 -13.29 2.16 7.09
C SER A 286 -13.19 2.03 5.56
N MET A 287 -12.42 2.93 4.96
CA MET A 287 -12.05 2.85 3.55
C MET A 287 -11.29 1.55 3.19
N ALA A 288 -10.52 0.98 4.12
CA ALA A 288 -9.81 -0.28 3.87
C ALA A 288 -10.78 -1.47 3.71
N ASP A 289 -11.96 -1.43 4.32
CA ASP A 289 -13.02 -2.43 4.06
C ASP A 289 -13.64 -2.26 2.67
N VAL A 290 -13.77 -1.03 2.18
CA VAL A 290 -14.21 -0.77 0.80
C VAL A 290 -13.19 -1.33 -0.19
N GLN A 291 -11.90 -1.04 0.03
CA GLN A 291 -10.83 -1.61 -0.80
C GLN A 291 -10.78 -3.13 -0.73
N TRP A 292 -11.04 -3.73 0.43
CA TRP A 292 -11.16 -5.17 0.58
C TRP A 292 -12.21 -5.74 -0.37
N ILE A 293 -13.40 -5.13 -0.40
CA ILE A 293 -14.49 -5.61 -1.26
C ILE A 293 -14.15 -5.39 -2.73
N LEU A 294 -13.68 -4.19 -3.09
CA LEU A 294 -13.23 -3.90 -4.46
C LEU A 294 -12.15 -4.89 -4.91
N HIS A 295 -11.20 -5.25 -4.04
CA HIS A 295 -10.17 -6.24 -4.35
C HIS A 295 -10.71 -7.63 -4.68
N HIS A 296 -11.93 -7.98 -4.25
CA HIS A 296 -12.56 -9.27 -4.53
C HIS A 296 -13.54 -9.25 -5.70
N VAL A 297 -13.81 -8.08 -6.28
CA VAL A 297 -14.68 -7.96 -7.46
C VAL A 297 -13.91 -8.40 -8.71
N PRO A 298 -14.44 -9.30 -9.55
CA PRO A 298 -13.72 -9.77 -10.73
C PRO A 298 -13.25 -8.64 -11.66
N ALA A 299 -12.19 -8.88 -12.44
CA ALA A 299 -11.60 -7.86 -13.30
C ALA A 299 -12.48 -7.52 -14.51
N GLU A 300 -13.28 -8.49 -14.95
CA GLU A 300 -14.37 -8.35 -15.91
C GLU A 300 -15.53 -7.47 -15.40
N GLY A 301 -15.52 -7.12 -14.11
CA GLY A 301 -16.54 -6.31 -13.46
C GLY A 301 -17.58 -7.14 -12.73
N GLY A 302 -18.71 -6.51 -12.44
CA GLY A 302 -19.80 -7.11 -11.69
C GLY A 302 -20.66 -6.07 -10.98
N GLU A 303 -21.74 -6.54 -10.38
CA GLU A 303 -22.63 -5.72 -9.57
C GLU A 303 -22.32 -5.91 -8.08
N ILE A 304 -22.22 -4.80 -7.34
CA ILE A 304 -21.95 -4.80 -5.91
C ILE A 304 -23.15 -4.18 -5.21
N ALA A 305 -23.86 -4.97 -4.42
CA ALA A 305 -24.97 -4.47 -3.62
C ALA A 305 -24.48 -3.49 -2.54
N LEU A 306 -25.16 -2.35 -2.40
CA LEU A 306 -24.91 -1.33 -1.39
C LEU A 306 -26.17 -1.13 -0.55
N ARG A 307 -25.98 -1.00 0.76
CA ARG A 307 -26.99 -0.43 1.65
C ARG A 307 -26.42 0.83 2.26
N VAL A 308 -27.14 1.92 2.10
CA VAL A 308 -26.72 3.26 2.49
C VAL A 308 -27.71 3.82 3.50
N ARG A 309 -27.18 4.53 4.50
CA ARG A 309 -27.97 5.45 5.31
C ARG A 309 -27.81 6.85 4.74
N ARG A 310 -28.93 7.45 4.33
CA ARG A 310 -29.03 8.83 3.86
C ARG A 310 -30.01 9.54 4.78
N ASP A 311 -29.49 10.48 5.56
CA ASP A 311 -30.21 11.07 6.69
C ASP A 311 -30.74 9.96 7.63
N ASP A 312 -32.06 9.87 7.81
CA ASP A 312 -32.70 8.83 8.64
C ASP A 312 -33.21 7.61 7.82
N GLU A 313 -33.03 7.63 6.50
CA GLU A 313 -33.52 6.58 5.61
C GLU A 313 -32.44 5.55 5.26
N VAL A 314 -32.86 4.30 5.07
CA VAL A 314 -32.00 3.22 4.58
C VAL A 314 -32.38 2.91 3.13
N ILE A 315 -31.42 3.08 2.24
CA ILE A 315 -31.59 2.95 0.79
C ILE A 315 -30.71 1.80 0.30
N ASP A 316 -31.33 0.84 -0.39
CA ASP A 316 -30.62 -0.19 -1.14
C ASP A 316 -30.34 0.31 -2.56
N THR A 317 -29.08 0.23 -3.01
CA THR A 317 -28.64 0.55 -4.37
C THR A 317 -27.54 -0.43 -4.79
N SER A 318 -26.97 -0.27 -5.98
CA SER A 318 -25.86 -1.11 -6.43
C SER A 318 -24.81 -0.31 -7.22
N LEU A 319 -23.56 -0.74 -7.09
CA LEU A 319 -22.43 -0.23 -7.88
C LEU A 319 -22.12 -1.23 -8.99
N THR A 320 -22.33 -0.84 -10.25
CA THR A 320 -22.01 -1.67 -11.41
C THR A 320 -20.64 -1.32 -11.96
N LEU A 321 -19.73 -2.28 -11.98
CA LEU A 321 -18.38 -2.14 -12.54
C LEU A 321 -18.29 -2.90 -13.87
N GLY A 322 -17.69 -2.26 -14.88
CA GLY A 322 -17.42 -2.86 -16.19
C GLY A 322 -16.05 -3.50 -16.28
N SER A 323 -15.78 -4.19 -17.39
CA SER A 323 -14.46 -4.81 -17.63
C SER A 323 -13.32 -3.79 -17.59
N GLY A 324 -12.22 -4.14 -16.94
CA GLY A 324 -11.02 -3.30 -16.82
C GLY A 324 -11.14 -2.16 -15.80
N TRP A 325 -12.24 -2.10 -15.01
CA TRP A 325 -12.48 -1.06 -14.01
C TRP A 325 -11.30 -0.85 -13.04
N ARG A 326 -10.57 -1.93 -12.70
CA ARG A 326 -9.41 -1.90 -11.79
C ARG A 326 -8.29 -0.99 -12.30
N GLN A 327 -8.15 -0.93 -13.61
CA GLN A 327 -7.11 -0.14 -14.26
C GLN A 327 -7.40 1.36 -14.12
N ALA A 328 -8.58 1.79 -13.66
CA ALA A 328 -8.78 3.19 -13.31
C ALA A 328 -7.89 3.64 -12.13
N ASP A 329 -7.44 2.72 -11.27
CA ASP A 329 -6.43 3.01 -10.24
C ASP A 329 -5.03 3.17 -10.86
N ASP A 330 -4.16 3.91 -10.18
CA ASP A 330 -2.77 4.08 -10.61
C ASP A 330 -1.82 3.40 -9.62
N ILE A 331 -1.11 2.38 -10.09
CA ILE A 331 -0.15 1.62 -9.28
C ILE A 331 1.29 2.14 -9.39
N SER A 332 1.55 3.12 -10.26
CA SER A 332 2.90 3.61 -10.56
C SER A 332 3.56 4.29 -9.36
N TRP A 333 2.78 4.85 -8.45
CA TRP A 333 3.31 5.46 -7.23
C TRP A 333 3.69 4.42 -6.17
N ARG A 334 3.26 3.16 -6.25
CA ARG A 334 3.49 2.14 -5.20
C ARG A 334 4.98 1.81 -5.03
N VAL A 335 5.42 1.20 -3.93
CA VAL A 335 6.83 0.78 -3.77
C VAL A 335 7.14 -0.40 -4.68
N SER A 336 6.20 -1.34 -4.76
CA SER A 336 6.21 -2.48 -5.68
C SER A 336 6.43 -2.14 -7.14
N SER A 337 6.03 -0.95 -7.57
CA SER A 337 6.26 -0.46 -8.94
C SER A 337 7.75 -0.41 -9.30
N TRP A 338 8.66 -0.35 -8.33
CA TRP A 338 10.10 -0.40 -8.60
C TRP A 338 10.49 -1.71 -9.30
N GLY A 339 10.07 -2.86 -8.78
CA GLY A 339 10.34 -4.16 -9.41
C GLY A 339 9.79 -4.22 -10.85
N MET A 340 8.56 -3.75 -11.03
CA MET A 340 7.90 -3.66 -12.34
C MET A 340 8.61 -2.72 -13.31
N ARG A 341 9.15 -1.58 -12.87
CA ARG A 341 9.99 -0.71 -13.74
C ARG A 341 11.21 -1.46 -14.25
N GLY A 342 11.86 -2.23 -13.39
CA GLY A 342 12.99 -3.08 -13.78
C GLY A 342 12.61 -4.07 -14.87
N ILE A 343 11.44 -4.73 -14.74
CA ILE A 343 10.93 -5.74 -15.67
C ILE A 343 10.45 -5.13 -16.98
N ALA A 344 9.43 -4.26 -16.89
CA ALA A 344 8.70 -3.74 -18.02
C ALA A 344 9.52 -2.72 -18.79
N THR A 345 10.04 -1.71 -18.10
CA THR A 345 10.63 -0.56 -18.77
C THR A 345 12.16 -0.62 -18.82
N GLY A 346 12.79 -1.69 -18.31
CA GLY A 346 14.24 -1.74 -18.16
C GLY A 346 14.82 -0.63 -17.27
N GLY A 347 14.03 -0.13 -16.32
CA GLY A 347 14.39 0.89 -15.34
C GLY A 347 14.04 2.34 -15.69
N LEU A 348 13.18 2.59 -16.69
CA LEU A 348 12.68 3.94 -16.95
C LEU A 348 11.63 4.34 -15.90
N SER A 349 11.56 5.63 -15.59
CA SER A 349 10.41 6.24 -14.90
C SER A 349 9.64 7.07 -15.90
N LEU A 350 8.37 6.75 -16.10
CA LEU A 350 7.54 7.35 -17.15
C LEU A 350 6.51 8.30 -16.57
N LYS A 351 6.32 9.46 -17.20
CA LYS A 351 5.27 10.42 -16.85
C LYS A 351 4.47 10.80 -18.08
N THR A 352 3.15 10.74 -18.00
CA THR A 352 2.26 11.21 -19.06
C THR A 352 2.48 12.70 -19.30
N LEU A 353 2.63 13.09 -20.57
CA LEU A 353 2.72 14.51 -20.95
C LEU A 353 1.40 15.24 -20.67
N ALA A 354 1.50 16.50 -20.27
CA ALA A 354 0.34 17.38 -20.18
C ALA A 354 -0.22 17.68 -21.59
N ASP A 355 -1.51 17.98 -21.68
CA ASP A 355 -2.19 18.12 -22.99
C ASP A 355 -1.65 19.30 -23.81
N ASN A 356 -1.23 20.39 -23.16
CA ASN A 356 -0.57 21.50 -23.83
C ASN A 356 0.81 21.12 -24.42
N GLU A 357 1.57 20.25 -23.74
CA GLU A 357 2.82 19.73 -24.28
C GLU A 357 2.57 18.79 -25.46
N LYS A 358 1.55 17.93 -25.36
CA LYS A 358 1.14 17.08 -26.50
C LYS A 358 0.75 17.93 -27.70
N GLN A 359 -0.02 18.99 -27.50
CA GLN A 359 -0.42 19.93 -28.55
C GLN A 359 0.78 20.60 -29.21
N ALA A 360 1.72 21.10 -28.41
CA ALA A 360 2.94 21.72 -28.94
C ALA A 360 3.81 20.76 -29.78
N LEU A 361 3.68 19.46 -29.55
CA LEU A 361 4.44 18.42 -30.25
C LEU A 361 3.64 17.71 -31.36
N GLY A 362 2.37 18.09 -31.59
CA GLY A 362 1.49 17.41 -32.55
C GLY A 362 1.17 15.96 -32.18
N LEU A 363 1.07 15.69 -30.87
CA LEU A 363 0.81 14.37 -30.27
C LEU A 363 -0.56 14.31 -29.57
N GLU A 364 -1.50 15.15 -29.97
CA GLU A 364 -2.86 15.19 -29.41
C GLU A 364 -3.53 13.82 -29.58
N GLY A 365 -4.09 13.30 -28.49
CA GLY A 365 -4.72 11.98 -28.50
C GLY A 365 -3.76 10.81 -28.71
N ALA A 366 -2.45 11.01 -28.86
CA ALA A 366 -1.44 9.96 -28.98
C ALA A 366 -0.85 9.53 -27.63
N MET A 367 -0.30 8.31 -27.55
CA MET A 367 0.54 7.91 -26.43
C MET A 367 1.74 8.86 -26.38
N ALA A 368 2.01 9.39 -25.18
CA ALA A 368 3.12 10.31 -24.95
C ALA A 368 3.53 10.20 -23.48
N LEU A 369 4.58 9.38 -23.23
CA LEU A 369 5.15 9.19 -21.90
C LEU A 369 6.60 9.69 -21.87
N ARG A 370 6.86 10.77 -21.14
CA ARG A 370 8.20 11.33 -20.94
C ARG A 370 9.01 10.43 -20.02
N ILE A 371 10.23 10.12 -20.41
CA ILE A 371 11.22 9.51 -19.54
C ILE A 371 11.75 10.58 -18.57
N THR A 372 11.40 10.42 -17.29
CA THR A 372 11.85 11.31 -16.20
C THR A 372 13.08 10.78 -15.47
N HIS A 373 13.34 9.48 -15.57
CA HIS A 373 14.52 8.83 -15.00
C HIS A 373 14.92 7.62 -15.83
N VAL A 374 16.21 7.33 -15.86
CA VAL A 374 16.79 6.11 -16.44
C VAL A 374 17.62 5.42 -15.38
N GLY A 375 17.27 4.18 -15.03
CA GLY A 375 18.00 3.40 -14.04
C GLY A 375 19.43 3.06 -14.47
N GLN A 376 20.27 2.78 -13.47
CA GLN A 376 21.74 2.74 -13.65
C GLN A 376 22.36 1.37 -13.42
N TYR A 377 21.68 0.44 -12.73
CA TYR A 377 22.25 -0.83 -12.29
C TYR A 377 21.29 -2.01 -12.50
N ASN A 378 21.85 -3.22 -12.63
CA ASN A 378 21.12 -4.49 -12.74
C ASN A 378 20.03 -4.46 -13.84
N LYS A 379 18.85 -5.04 -13.58
CA LYS A 379 17.69 -5.01 -14.48
C LYS A 379 17.25 -3.59 -14.84
N HIS A 380 17.46 -2.63 -13.94
CA HIS A 380 17.11 -1.23 -14.15
C HIS A 380 18.06 -0.48 -15.10
N ALA A 381 19.16 -1.09 -15.55
CA ALA A 381 20.02 -0.48 -16.56
C ALA A 381 19.73 -0.95 -17.98
N ALA A 382 18.73 -1.81 -18.19
CA ALA A 382 18.46 -2.39 -19.50
C ALA A 382 18.09 -1.31 -20.53
N ALA A 383 17.22 -0.35 -20.18
CA ALA A 383 16.88 0.75 -21.07
C ALA A 383 18.07 1.68 -21.32
N LYS A 384 18.89 1.96 -20.30
CA LYS A 384 20.13 2.72 -20.50
C LYS A 384 21.04 2.07 -21.54
N ARG A 385 21.25 0.75 -21.44
CA ARG A 385 22.07 -0.02 -22.40
C ARG A 385 21.46 -0.03 -23.81
N ALA A 386 20.14 0.01 -23.90
CA ALA A 386 19.40 0.13 -25.15
C ALA A 386 19.38 1.56 -25.74
N GLY A 387 19.98 2.54 -25.06
CA GLY A 387 20.16 3.90 -25.58
C GLY A 387 19.02 4.88 -25.29
N PHE A 388 18.08 4.51 -24.41
CA PHE A 388 17.07 5.43 -23.90
C PHE A 388 17.69 6.51 -23.01
N GLN A 389 17.15 7.71 -23.07
CA GLN A 389 17.65 8.90 -22.38
C GLN A 389 16.52 9.59 -21.62
N VAL A 390 16.90 10.35 -20.58
CA VAL A 390 15.96 11.29 -19.95
C VAL A 390 15.45 12.26 -21.02
N ASP A 391 14.18 12.65 -20.92
CA ASP A 391 13.43 13.50 -21.85
C ASP A 391 13.05 12.91 -23.20
N ASP A 392 13.43 11.66 -23.50
CA ASP A 392 12.75 10.92 -24.57
C ASP A 392 11.25 10.82 -24.27
N ILE A 393 10.42 10.87 -25.30
CA ILE A 393 8.97 10.68 -25.19
C ILE A 393 8.61 9.38 -25.89
N LEU A 394 8.17 8.38 -25.15
CA LEU A 394 7.63 7.15 -25.72
C LEU A 394 6.29 7.47 -26.40
N ILE A 395 6.19 7.10 -27.67
CA ILE A 395 4.99 7.31 -28.50
C ILE A 395 4.38 5.98 -29.00
N SER A 396 5.14 4.89 -28.94
CA SER A 396 4.66 3.52 -29.12
C SER A 396 5.49 2.57 -28.26
N TYR A 397 4.86 1.53 -27.73
CA TYR A 397 5.49 0.51 -26.91
C TYR A 397 4.99 -0.86 -27.36
N ASP A 398 5.86 -1.66 -27.98
CA ASP A 398 5.52 -2.95 -28.57
C ASP A 398 4.35 -2.86 -29.57
N GLY A 399 4.40 -1.85 -30.43
CA GLY A 399 3.34 -1.52 -31.39
C GLY A 399 2.07 -0.92 -30.79
N ARG A 400 1.94 -0.85 -29.45
CA ARG A 400 0.80 -0.24 -28.76
C ARG A 400 0.96 1.27 -28.64
N THR A 401 -0.11 1.99 -28.92
CA THR A 401 -0.19 3.47 -28.87
C THR A 401 -1.30 3.96 -27.93
N ASP A 402 -1.90 3.04 -27.18
CA ASP A 402 -3.01 3.26 -26.26
C ASP A 402 -2.60 3.18 -24.79
N LEU A 403 -1.33 2.92 -24.47
CA LEU A 403 -0.80 2.90 -23.11
C LEU A 403 -0.56 4.34 -22.63
N ARG A 404 -1.47 4.89 -21.82
CA ARG A 404 -1.50 6.32 -21.50
C ARG A 404 -0.76 6.69 -20.23
N ARG A 405 -0.50 5.72 -19.35
CA ARG A 405 0.19 5.85 -18.06
C ARG A 405 1.27 4.79 -17.92
N GLU A 406 2.21 5.02 -17.01
CA GLU A 406 3.21 4.01 -16.65
C GLU A 406 2.58 2.71 -16.14
N ALA A 407 1.49 2.83 -15.36
CA ALA A 407 0.71 1.68 -14.90
C ALA A 407 0.16 0.83 -16.06
N ASP A 408 -0.21 1.43 -17.19
CA ASP A 408 -0.70 0.71 -18.37
C ASP A 408 0.41 -0.12 -19.02
N VAL A 409 1.65 0.39 -19.00
CA VAL A 409 2.84 -0.35 -19.45
C VAL A 409 3.11 -1.55 -18.54
N PHE A 410 3.03 -1.37 -17.22
CA PHE A 410 3.18 -2.51 -16.28
C PHE A 410 2.11 -3.58 -16.50
N ALA A 411 0.86 -3.15 -16.67
CA ALA A 411 -0.27 -4.04 -16.92
C ALA A 411 -0.11 -4.81 -18.23
N TYR A 412 0.30 -4.12 -19.31
CA TYR A 412 0.54 -4.74 -20.60
C TYR A 412 1.64 -5.81 -20.50
N VAL A 413 2.82 -5.44 -19.97
CA VAL A 413 3.95 -6.37 -19.86
C VAL A 413 3.59 -7.56 -18.98
N GLY A 414 3.07 -7.32 -17.78
CA GLY A 414 2.79 -8.38 -16.81
C GLY A 414 1.74 -9.39 -17.29
N ARG A 415 0.88 -9.02 -18.25
CA ARG A 415 -0.19 -9.89 -18.74
C ARG A 415 0.10 -10.55 -20.10
N ASN A 416 0.92 -9.92 -20.94
CA ASN A 416 1.03 -10.29 -22.34
C ASN A 416 2.44 -10.70 -22.76
N LEU A 417 3.46 -10.32 -22.00
CA LEU A 417 4.85 -10.62 -22.33
C LEU A 417 5.45 -11.60 -21.30
N LYS A 418 6.63 -12.11 -21.62
CA LYS A 418 7.45 -12.95 -20.73
C LYS A 418 8.89 -12.44 -20.70
N HIS A 419 9.63 -12.86 -19.68
CA HIS A 419 11.04 -12.50 -19.57
C HIS A 419 11.84 -13.01 -20.79
N GLY A 420 12.71 -12.16 -21.32
CA GLY A 420 13.51 -12.46 -22.51
C GLY A 420 12.87 -12.04 -23.84
N ASP A 421 11.59 -11.68 -23.85
CA ASP A 421 11.01 -10.99 -25.02
C ASP A 421 11.78 -9.69 -25.30
N VAL A 422 11.91 -9.34 -26.58
CA VAL A 422 12.51 -8.07 -27.01
C VAL A 422 11.45 -7.32 -27.79
N ILE A 423 11.10 -6.14 -27.31
CA ILE A 423 10.06 -5.32 -27.89
C ILE A 423 10.63 -4.11 -28.60
N ASP A 424 9.85 -3.61 -29.55
CA ASP A 424 10.12 -2.38 -30.27
C ASP A 424 9.45 -1.19 -29.58
N VAL A 425 10.20 -0.12 -29.34
CA VAL A 425 9.71 1.11 -28.71
C VAL A 425 10.04 2.29 -29.62
N GLU A 426 9.01 3.03 -30.03
CA GLU A 426 9.19 4.30 -30.74
C GLU A 426 9.25 5.44 -29.74
N ILE A 427 10.27 6.29 -29.90
CA ILE A 427 10.45 7.51 -29.11
C ILE A 427 10.53 8.74 -30.00
N LEU A 428 10.19 9.89 -29.42
CA LEU A 428 10.53 11.21 -29.92
C LEU A 428 11.72 11.75 -29.13
N ARG A 429 12.82 12.07 -29.82
CA ARG A 429 14.01 12.73 -29.25
C ARG A 429 14.38 13.91 -30.14
N ASP A 430 14.44 15.11 -29.56
CA ASP A 430 14.73 16.35 -30.29
C ASP A 430 13.80 16.56 -31.50
N GLY A 431 12.52 16.21 -31.35
CA GLY A 431 11.52 16.30 -32.42
C GLY A 431 11.64 15.23 -33.52
N LYS A 432 12.58 14.28 -33.41
CA LYS A 432 12.79 13.20 -34.38
C LYS A 432 12.35 11.86 -33.82
N ARG A 433 11.60 11.11 -34.61
CA ARG A 433 11.22 9.72 -34.28
C ARG A 433 12.45 8.82 -34.34
N ARG A 434 12.57 7.92 -33.37
CA ARG A 434 13.61 6.88 -33.31
C ARG A 434 12.99 5.58 -32.85
N GLN A 435 13.43 4.48 -33.45
CA GLN A 435 13.13 3.12 -33.01
C GLN A 435 14.25 2.65 -32.09
N LEU A 436 13.91 2.14 -30.92
CA LEU A 436 14.83 1.44 -30.01
C LEU A 436 14.22 0.09 -29.63
N THR A 437 15.07 -0.89 -29.33
CA THR A 437 14.62 -2.20 -28.83
C THR A 437 14.82 -2.28 -27.33
N LEU A 438 13.86 -2.85 -26.58
CA LEU A 438 13.95 -3.03 -25.14
C LEU A 438 13.76 -4.51 -24.77
N PRO A 439 14.74 -5.16 -24.11
CA PRO A 439 14.53 -6.50 -23.59
C PRO A 439 13.70 -6.46 -22.30
N ILE A 440 12.65 -7.28 -22.24
CA ILE A 440 11.84 -7.50 -21.04
C ILE A 440 12.64 -8.32 -20.04
N GLN A 441 12.86 -7.76 -18.84
CA GLN A 441 13.78 -8.36 -17.88
C GLN A 441 13.14 -9.52 -17.11
N LYS A 442 13.98 -10.43 -16.63
CA LYS A 442 13.57 -11.44 -15.66
C LYS A 442 13.25 -10.80 -14.31
#